data_AF-A0A7W3ZQ68-F1
#
_entry.id   AF-A0A7W3ZQ68-F1
#
_cell.length_a   1.000
_cell.length_b   1.000
_cell.length_c   1.000
_cell.angle_alpha   90.00
_cell.angle_beta   90.00
_cell.angle_gamma   90.00
#
_symmetry.space_group_name_H-M   'P 1'
#
loop_
_entity.id
_entity.type
_entity.pdbx_description
1 polymer ?
#
loop_
_entity_poly.entity_id
_entity_poly.type
_entity_poly.pdbx_seq_one_letter_code
_entity_poly.pdbx_strand_id
1 'polypeptide(L)'
;MALLVPYGGGLPRAREVVMRIRVAAASAAVLLLAACGGADKPDDKAAPAKSPTPTESVDCADESLDQAEWMEHCADGSGTGGDGGAFTDLKFGTEYTWPDGLKVSVLEARKFSDYGEFEEATPGELDFRLKVRFTNTSKQPISLSDVSTYIEGATKGGEAAGTEFERGAQPITGRLASGVTATFTDDGVLEERYGRDIVVKVQRMQADDDQADPEFVGRIK
;
A
#
# COMPACT_ATOMS: atom_id res chain seq x y z
N MET A 1 -63.78 -2.89 -9.52
CA MET A 1 -63.58 -3.43 -8.16
C MET A 1 -62.33 -4.30 -8.20
N ALA A 2 -61.17 -3.72 -7.86
CA ALA A 2 -59.88 -4.39 -7.95
C ALA A 2 -59.31 -4.60 -6.55
N LEU A 3 -58.88 -5.82 -6.24
CA LEU A 3 -58.41 -6.21 -4.92
C LEU A 3 -56.91 -5.93 -4.77
N LEU A 4 -56.55 -5.21 -3.71
CA LEU A 4 -55.19 -5.08 -3.21
C LEU A 4 -54.79 -6.37 -2.47
N VAL A 5 -53.58 -6.84 -2.69
CA VAL A 5 -52.93 -7.89 -1.87
C VAL A 5 -51.52 -7.43 -1.50
N PRO A 6 -51.24 -7.21 -0.20
CA PRO A 6 -49.88 -7.06 0.30
C PRO A 6 -49.55 -8.12 1.36
N TYR A 7 -48.72 -9.10 1.00
CA TYR A 7 -47.95 -9.97 1.90
C TYR A 7 -46.66 -10.30 1.12
N GLY A 8 -45.44 -10.30 1.68
CA GLY A 8 -45.05 -10.24 3.09
C GLY A 8 -44.06 -11.37 3.36
N GLY A 9 -42.83 -11.07 3.78
CA GLY A 9 -41.82 -12.12 4.01
C GLY A 9 -40.37 -11.66 3.83
N GLY A 10 -39.87 -10.81 4.73
CA GLY A 10 -38.43 -10.61 4.87
C GLY A 10 -37.80 -11.79 5.60
N LEU A 11 -36.85 -12.49 4.97
CA LEU A 11 -36.01 -13.49 5.63
C LEU A 11 -34.76 -12.81 6.20
N PRO A 12 -34.46 -12.94 7.51
CA PRO A 12 -33.17 -12.53 8.03
C PRO A 12 -32.09 -13.50 7.53
N ARG A 13 -31.12 -13.00 6.76
CA ARG A 13 -29.89 -13.78 6.50
C ARG A 13 -29.09 -13.86 7.79
N ALA A 14 -28.65 -15.07 8.13
CA ALA A 14 -27.70 -15.28 9.22
C ALA A 14 -26.42 -14.48 8.95
N ARG A 15 -26.00 -13.66 9.93
CA ARG A 15 -24.67 -13.05 9.95
C ARG A 15 -23.68 -14.13 10.40
N GLU A 16 -22.74 -14.51 9.55
CA GLU A 16 -21.55 -15.22 9.99
C GLU A 16 -20.68 -14.23 10.77
N VAL A 17 -20.54 -14.47 12.07
CA VAL A 17 -19.69 -13.66 12.95
C VAL A 17 -18.26 -14.20 12.82
N VAL A 18 -17.44 -13.55 12.00
CA VAL A 18 -16.00 -13.82 11.93
C VAL A 18 -15.33 -13.25 13.19
N MET A 19 -15.23 -14.10 14.21
CA MET A 19 -14.65 -13.77 15.51
C MET A 19 -13.12 -13.63 15.38
N ARG A 20 -12.60 -12.40 15.47
CA ARG A 20 -11.14 -12.13 15.56
C ARG A 20 -10.59 -12.62 16.91
N ILE A 21 -10.14 -13.88 16.97
CA ILE A 21 -9.51 -14.47 18.15
C ILE A 21 -8.11 -13.86 18.34
N ARG A 22 -7.94 -13.01 19.36
CA ARG A 22 -6.61 -12.51 19.76
C ARG A 22 -5.89 -13.57 20.60
N VAL A 23 -4.94 -14.29 20.00
CA VAL A 23 -4.02 -15.16 20.73
C VAL A 23 -2.93 -14.30 21.38
N ALA A 24 -3.01 -14.16 22.71
CA ALA A 24 -1.94 -13.53 23.48
C ALA A 24 -0.77 -14.52 23.66
N ALA A 25 0.24 -14.43 22.78
CA ALA A 25 1.48 -15.19 22.92
C ALA A 25 2.33 -14.58 24.04
N ALA A 26 2.47 -15.31 25.16
CA ALA A 26 3.33 -14.91 26.27
C ALA A 26 4.82 -15.03 25.91
N SER A 27 5.62 -14.09 26.39
CA SER A 27 7.05 -13.97 26.08
C SER A 27 7.90 -15.12 26.65
N ALA A 28 8.91 -15.56 25.89
CA ALA A 28 10.03 -16.33 26.41
C ALA A 28 11.34 -15.74 25.86
N ALA A 29 12.03 -14.95 26.68
CA ALA A 29 13.36 -14.44 26.37
C ALA A 29 14.41 -15.55 26.60
N VAL A 30 15.25 -15.82 25.59
CA VAL A 30 16.41 -16.71 25.72
C VAL A 30 17.68 -15.90 25.49
N LEU A 31 18.38 -15.59 26.57
CA LEU A 31 19.77 -15.11 26.54
C LEU A 31 20.69 -16.30 26.30
N LEU A 32 21.52 -16.25 25.26
CA LEU A 32 22.69 -17.11 25.14
C LEU A 32 23.93 -16.27 24.82
N LEU A 33 24.86 -16.27 25.78
CA LEU A 33 26.21 -15.72 25.66
C LEU A 33 27.15 -16.78 25.08
N ALA A 34 27.79 -16.46 23.96
CA ALA A 34 29.07 -17.01 23.53
C ALA A 34 29.83 -15.85 22.87
N ALA A 35 30.95 -15.32 23.37
CA ALA A 35 32.04 -15.89 24.15
C ALA A 35 32.89 -16.91 23.38
N CYS A 36 33.55 -16.44 22.32
CA CYS A 36 34.81 -17.04 21.87
C CYS A 36 35.79 -15.91 21.51
N GLY A 37 36.83 -15.74 22.31
CA GLY A 37 37.93 -14.82 22.01
C GLY A 37 39.03 -15.52 21.20
N GLY A 38 39.76 -14.73 20.42
CA GLY A 38 41.00 -15.12 19.76
C GLY A 38 41.82 -13.86 19.52
N ALA A 39 42.88 -13.67 20.30
CA ALA A 39 43.67 -12.45 20.28
C ALA A 39 45.01 -12.71 19.58
N ASP A 40 45.37 -11.86 18.61
CA ASP A 40 46.74 -11.67 18.16
C ASP A 40 46.98 -10.22 17.71
N LYS A 41 48.02 -9.62 18.27
CA LYS A 41 48.70 -8.34 17.96
C LYS A 41 50.13 -8.47 18.51
N PRO A 42 51.17 -7.75 18.03
CA PRO A 42 51.15 -6.49 17.26
C PRO A 42 51.42 -6.76 15.75
N ASP A 43 51.87 -5.86 14.85
CA ASP A 43 52.54 -4.56 15.03
C ASP A 43 52.30 -3.57 13.86
N ASP A 44 52.79 -2.34 14.04
CA ASP A 44 52.64 -1.16 13.18
C ASP A 44 53.04 -1.33 11.70
N LYS A 45 52.18 -0.79 10.80
CA LYS A 45 52.56 0.36 9.95
C LYS A 45 51.37 0.99 9.24
N ALA A 46 51.14 2.28 9.49
CA ALA A 46 50.23 3.10 8.70
C ALA A 46 50.80 3.32 7.28
N ALA A 47 49.98 3.03 6.26
CA ALA A 47 50.15 3.51 4.90
C ALA A 47 48.97 4.43 4.56
N PRO A 48 49.15 5.49 3.74
CA PRO A 48 48.18 6.57 3.64
C PRO A 48 46.88 6.11 2.99
N ALA A 49 45.76 6.66 3.48
CA ALA A 49 44.46 6.53 2.85
C ALA A 49 44.55 6.97 1.39
N LYS A 50 44.23 6.05 0.47
CA LYS A 50 43.89 6.42 -0.89
C LYS A 50 42.50 7.03 -0.85
N SER A 51 42.39 8.33 -1.08
CA SER A 51 41.11 8.96 -1.41
C SER A 51 40.53 8.30 -2.66
N PRO A 52 39.29 7.80 -2.63
CA PRO A 52 38.60 7.42 -3.85
C PRO A 52 38.01 8.67 -4.52
N THR A 53 38.32 8.83 -5.81
CA THR A 53 37.51 9.57 -6.78
C THR A 53 37.51 8.67 -8.03
N PRO A 54 36.42 8.54 -8.82
CA PRO A 54 35.18 9.32 -8.79
C PRO A 54 33.90 8.46 -8.65
N THR A 55 32.76 9.15 -8.62
CA THR A 55 31.39 8.68 -8.94
C THR A 55 31.29 7.29 -9.61
N GLU A 56 31.07 6.26 -8.81
CA GLU A 56 30.32 5.08 -9.26
C GLU A 56 28.86 5.27 -8.84
N SER A 57 27.93 5.10 -9.77
CA SER A 57 26.51 5.02 -9.45
C SER A 57 26.25 3.65 -8.83
N VAL A 58 26.02 3.62 -7.53
CA VAL A 58 25.65 2.41 -6.78
C VAL A 58 24.34 1.84 -7.36
N ASP A 59 24.29 0.52 -7.57
CA ASP A 59 23.06 -0.15 -8.00
C ASP A 59 22.16 -0.37 -6.78
N CYS A 60 21.10 0.42 -6.68
CA CYS A 60 20.15 0.38 -5.57
C CYS A 60 19.32 -0.92 -5.50
N ALA A 61 19.46 -1.83 -6.46
CA ALA A 61 18.90 -3.18 -6.42
C ALA A 61 19.90 -4.27 -5.95
N ASP A 62 21.15 -3.92 -5.62
CA ASP A 62 22.15 -4.87 -5.14
C ASP A 62 21.92 -5.27 -3.67
N GLU A 63 21.49 -6.53 -3.45
CA GLU A 63 21.27 -7.12 -2.13
C GLU A 63 22.54 -7.26 -1.27
N SER A 64 23.74 -7.02 -1.84
CA SER A 64 25.00 -7.06 -1.11
C SER A 64 25.39 -5.74 -0.43
N LEU A 65 24.68 -4.65 -0.73
CA LEU A 65 24.84 -3.37 -0.04
C LEU A 65 24.36 -3.46 1.40
N ASP A 66 25.11 -2.86 2.33
CA ASP A 66 24.61 -2.70 3.69
C ASP A 66 23.56 -1.58 3.77
N GLN A 67 22.71 -1.65 4.79
CA GLN A 67 21.57 -0.74 4.96
C GLN A 67 21.98 0.73 5.06
N ALA A 68 23.18 1.04 5.59
CA ALA A 68 23.65 2.41 5.70
C ALA A 68 24.17 2.94 4.36
N GLU A 69 24.92 2.12 3.61
CA GLU A 69 25.40 2.45 2.26
C GLU A 69 24.23 2.63 1.28
N TRP A 70 23.20 1.76 1.37
CA TRP A 70 21.95 1.93 0.61
C TRP A 70 21.24 3.24 0.97
N MET A 71 21.12 3.59 2.27
CA MET A 71 20.50 4.86 2.66
C MET A 71 21.32 6.10 2.25
N GLU A 72 22.66 6.02 2.18
CA GLU A 72 23.50 7.15 1.77
C GLU A 72 23.42 7.42 0.26
N HIS A 73 23.25 6.38 -0.56
CA HIS A 73 23.31 6.49 -2.03
C HIS A 73 21.96 6.35 -2.75
N CYS A 74 20.95 5.75 -2.12
CA CYS A 74 19.68 5.38 -2.76
C CYS A 74 18.44 6.01 -2.13
N ALA A 75 18.53 6.62 -0.94
CA ALA A 75 17.35 7.19 -0.26
C ALA A 75 16.69 8.39 -0.97
N ASP A 76 17.42 9.08 -1.86
CA ASP A 76 16.87 10.16 -2.70
C ASP A 76 16.12 9.60 -3.94
N GLY A 77 16.20 8.29 -4.19
CA GLY A 77 15.35 7.56 -5.13
C GLY A 77 14.10 7.04 -4.42
N SER A 78 12.93 7.53 -4.83
CA SER A 78 11.65 7.15 -4.23
C SER A 78 11.28 5.68 -4.50
N GLY A 79 11.38 4.84 -3.47
CA GLY A 79 10.78 3.49 -3.42
C GLY A 79 11.71 2.40 -2.90
N THR A 80 11.46 1.89 -1.69
CA THR A 80 12.15 0.70 -1.15
C THR A 80 11.52 -0.59 -1.67
N GLY A 81 12.19 -1.26 -2.61
CA GLY A 81 11.97 -2.68 -2.92
C GLY A 81 10.64 -3.05 -3.59
N GLY A 82 10.61 -3.04 -4.92
CA GLY A 82 9.46 -3.54 -5.69
C GLY A 82 9.69 -3.58 -7.20
N ASP A 83 10.35 -4.64 -7.66
CA ASP A 83 10.26 -5.22 -9.02
C ASP A 83 10.26 -4.24 -10.21
N GLY A 84 11.25 -3.33 -10.28
CA GLY A 84 11.69 -2.67 -11.52
C GLY A 84 10.66 -1.80 -12.28
N GLY A 85 9.47 -1.58 -11.73
CA GLY A 85 8.41 -0.81 -12.38
C GLY A 85 8.78 0.65 -12.59
N ALA A 86 8.38 1.22 -13.73
CA ALA A 86 8.63 2.63 -14.02
C ALA A 86 7.84 3.55 -13.07
N PHE A 87 8.53 4.28 -12.20
CA PHE A 87 7.95 5.28 -11.30
C PHE A 87 7.21 6.37 -12.12
N THR A 88 5.97 6.70 -11.75
CA THR A 88 5.10 7.57 -12.57
C THR A 88 4.73 8.93 -11.93
N ASP A 89 5.00 9.14 -10.63
CA ASP A 89 4.77 10.40 -9.88
C ASP A 89 3.44 11.12 -10.21
N LEU A 90 2.34 10.37 -10.31
CA LEU A 90 1.07 10.92 -10.75
C LEU A 90 0.40 11.67 -9.61
N LYS A 91 -0.02 12.91 -9.83
CA LYS A 91 -0.74 13.66 -8.79
C LYS A 91 -2.15 13.11 -8.63
N PHE A 92 -2.67 13.11 -7.40
CA PHE A 92 -4.10 12.80 -7.16
C PHE A 92 -5.01 13.63 -8.10
N GLY A 93 -5.96 12.95 -8.74
CA GLY A 93 -6.84 13.47 -9.78
C GLY A 93 -6.33 13.31 -11.22
N THR A 94 -5.04 13.00 -11.42
CA THR A 94 -4.50 12.58 -12.72
C THR A 94 -5.00 11.18 -13.08
N GLU A 95 -5.03 10.84 -14.37
CA GLU A 95 -5.48 9.55 -14.88
C GLU A 95 -4.33 8.79 -15.54
N TYR A 96 -4.17 7.52 -15.18
CA TYR A 96 -3.33 6.55 -15.88
C TYR A 96 -4.20 5.65 -16.76
N THR A 97 -3.65 5.14 -17.86
CA THR A 97 -4.34 4.21 -18.78
C THR A 97 -3.45 3.01 -19.08
N TRP A 98 -3.88 1.81 -18.68
CA TRP A 98 -3.22 0.57 -19.05
C TRP A 98 -3.47 0.22 -20.54
N PRO A 99 -2.60 -0.58 -21.18
CA PRO A 99 -2.74 -0.95 -22.60
C PRO A 99 -4.05 -1.65 -22.97
N ASP A 100 -4.71 -2.32 -22.02
CA ASP A 100 -6.00 -2.98 -22.21
C ASP A 100 -7.20 -2.01 -22.27
N GLY A 101 -6.99 -0.73 -21.95
CA GLY A 101 -8.02 0.30 -21.92
C GLY A 101 -8.70 0.46 -20.56
N LEU A 102 -8.25 -0.21 -19.49
CA LEU A 102 -8.60 0.19 -18.13
C LEU A 102 -7.87 1.49 -17.79
N LYS A 103 -8.59 2.42 -17.16
CA LYS A 103 -8.06 3.68 -16.66
C LYS A 103 -8.24 3.76 -15.17
N VAL A 104 -7.27 4.33 -14.46
CA VAL A 104 -7.34 4.56 -13.01
C VAL A 104 -6.96 5.99 -12.64
N SER A 105 -7.57 6.51 -11.59
CA SER A 105 -7.28 7.82 -11.01
C SER A 105 -7.57 7.78 -9.51
N VAL A 106 -6.54 7.98 -8.68
CA VAL A 106 -6.74 8.20 -7.24
C VAL A 106 -7.20 9.65 -7.05
N LEU A 107 -8.46 9.84 -6.64
CA LEU A 107 -9.11 11.16 -6.60
C LEU A 107 -8.75 11.94 -5.34
N GLU A 108 -8.80 11.27 -4.18
CA GLU A 108 -8.54 11.87 -2.88
C GLU A 108 -8.27 10.79 -1.82
N ALA A 109 -7.51 11.18 -0.79
CA ALA A 109 -7.47 10.50 0.50
C ALA A 109 -8.04 11.47 1.55
N ARG A 110 -8.89 10.97 2.46
CA ARG A 110 -9.48 11.77 3.55
C ARG A 110 -9.36 11.02 4.86
N LYS A 111 -9.08 11.73 5.96
CA LYS A 111 -9.18 11.14 7.30
C LYS A 111 -10.59 10.56 7.48
N PHE A 112 -10.67 9.31 7.90
CA PHE A 112 -11.93 8.65 8.24
C PHE A 112 -12.29 8.97 9.71
N SER A 113 -13.59 9.03 9.99
CA SER A 113 -14.13 9.33 11.32
C SER A 113 -15.62 9.02 11.50
N ASP A 114 -16.32 8.57 10.45
CA ASP A 114 -17.73 8.17 10.51
C ASP A 114 -17.83 6.67 10.75
N TYR A 115 -17.42 6.24 11.95
CA TYR A 115 -17.31 4.83 12.31
C TYR A 115 -18.66 4.12 12.49
N GLY A 116 -18.66 2.81 12.25
CA GLY A 116 -19.74 1.87 12.61
C GLY A 116 -19.91 1.69 14.13
N GLU A 117 -20.77 0.75 14.53
CA GLU A 117 -21.01 0.43 15.96
C GLU A 117 -19.81 -0.26 16.63
N PHE A 118 -18.97 -0.93 15.84
CA PHE A 118 -17.86 -1.79 16.29
C PHE A 118 -16.49 -1.28 15.85
N GLU A 119 -16.41 0.00 15.47
CA GLU A 119 -15.23 0.68 14.93
C GLU A 119 -14.94 1.93 15.77
N GLU A 120 -13.66 2.21 16.03
CA GLU A 120 -13.21 3.41 16.74
C GLU A 120 -11.80 3.80 16.30
N ALA A 121 -11.42 5.07 16.49
CA ALA A 121 -10.08 5.56 16.15
C ALA A 121 -9.03 5.09 17.16
N THR A 122 -7.93 4.51 16.70
CA THR A 122 -6.77 4.22 17.56
C THR A 122 -5.94 5.49 17.80
N PRO A 123 -5.53 5.80 19.06
CA PRO A 123 -4.62 6.90 19.33
C PRO A 123 -3.25 6.72 18.67
N GLY A 124 -2.80 7.71 17.89
CA GLY A 124 -1.52 7.68 17.16
C GLY A 124 -1.61 7.08 15.75
N GLU A 125 -2.78 6.60 15.34
CA GLU A 125 -3.05 6.13 13.98
C GLU A 125 -3.89 7.16 13.20
N LEU A 126 -3.64 7.22 11.90
CA LEU A 126 -4.39 7.99 10.94
C LEU A 126 -5.20 7.03 10.08
N ASP A 127 -6.45 6.81 10.48
CA ASP A 127 -7.46 6.15 9.65
C ASP A 127 -7.80 7.04 8.46
N PHE A 128 -7.80 6.48 7.25
CA PHE A 128 -8.20 7.20 6.05
C PHE A 128 -8.89 6.31 5.03
N ARG A 129 -9.68 6.98 4.17
CA ARG A 129 -10.33 6.38 3.01
C ARG A 129 -9.80 7.03 1.73
N LEU A 130 -9.34 6.20 0.81
CA LEU A 130 -9.10 6.56 -0.58
C LEU A 130 -10.42 6.58 -1.36
N LYS A 131 -10.47 7.41 -2.40
CA LYS A 131 -11.42 7.25 -3.51
C LYS A 131 -10.67 7.01 -4.80
N VAL A 132 -10.91 5.85 -5.42
CA VAL A 132 -10.27 5.43 -6.65
C VAL A 132 -11.33 5.35 -7.74
N ARG A 133 -11.10 6.02 -8.87
CA ARG A 133 -11.99 5.99 -10.03
C ARG A 133 -11.40 5.10 -11.11
N PHE A 134 -12.20 4.15 -11.58
CA PHE A 134 -11.88 3.33 -12.74
C PHE A 134 -12.79 3.66 -13.92
N THR A 135 -12.24 3.68 -15.13
CA THR A 135 -13.00 3.76 -16.38
C THR A 135 -12.55 2.66 -17.32
N ASN A 136 -13.48 1.82 -17.80
CA ASN A 136 -13.18 0.82 -18.81
C ASN A 136 -13.46 1.39 -20.21
N THR A 137 -12.42 1.67 -20.99
CA THR A 137 -12.51 2.13 -22.38
C THR A 137 -12.32 1.01 -23.42
N SER A 138 -12.08 -0.21 -22.96
CA SER A 138 -12.04 -1.40 -23.81
C SER A 138 -13.44 -1.78 -24.33
N LYS A 139 -13.49 -2.76 -25.25
CA LYS A 139 -14.74 -3.32 -25.77
C LYS A 139 -15.30 -4.49 -24.96
N GLN A 140 -14.63 -4.91 -23.88
CA GLN A 140 -14.98 -6.08 -23.07
C GLN A 140 -15.17 -5.68 -21.60
N PRO A 141 -15.94 -6.42 -20.79
CA PRO A 141 -15.94 -6.21 -19.34
C PRO A 141 -14.56 -6.54 -18.74
N ILE A 142 -14.07 -5.67 -17.84
CA ILE A 142 -12.79 -5.86 -17.14
C ILE A 142 -13.04 -6.28 -15.69
N SER A 143 -12.26 -7.25 -15.20
CA SER A 143 -12.25 -7.68 -13.80
C SER A 143 -11.56 -6.63 -12.94
N LEU A 144 -12.13 -6.31 -11.78
CA LEU A 144 -11.46 -5.50 -10.75
C LEU A 144 -10.97 -6.35 -9.57
N SER A 145 -11.24 -7.67 -9.56
CA SER A 145 -10.82 -8.57 -8.47
C SER A 145 -9.30 -8.70 -8.33
N ASP A 146 -8.57 -8.38 -9.39
CA ASP A 146 -7.11 -8.53 -9.50
C ASP A 146 -6.41 -7.16 -9.34
N VAL A 147 -7.16 -6.14 -8.92
CA VAL A 147 -6.70 -4.77 -8.68
C VAL A 147 -6.66 -4.49 -7.19
N SER A 148 -5.51 -4.06 -6.67
CA SER A 148 -5.33 -3.64 -5.28
C SER A 148 -4.68 -2.26 -5.19
N THR A 149 -4.64 -1.67 -4.01
CA THR A 149 -3.73 -0.55 -3.73
C THR A 149 -2.70 -0.96 -2.67
N TYR A 150 -1.50 -0.40 -2.81
CA TYR A 150 -0.41 -0.46 -1.85
C TYR A 150 -0.03 0.98 -1.52
N ILE A 151 0.08 1.31 -0.23
CA ILE A 151 0.07 2.70 0.23
C ILE A 151 1.20 2.94 1.24
N GLU A 152 2.03 3.94 0.99
CA GLU A 152 3.18 4.29 1.84
C GLU A 152 3.21 5.78 2.21
N GLY A 153 3.82 6.11 3.35
CA GLY A 153 4.11 7.48 3.75
C GLY A 153 5.23 8.11 2.92
N ALA A 154 4.89 9.06 2.04
CA ALA A 154 5.80 9.68 1.06
C ALA A 154 6.92 10.56 1.67
N THR A 155 6.90 10.82 2.99
CA THR A 155 7.89 11.69 3.66
C THR A 155 8.87 10.91 4.54
N LYS A 156 8.47 9.76 5.07
CA LYS A 156 9.21 9.03 6.12
C LYS A 156 9.09 7.50 5.98
N GLY A 157 8.65 7.02 4.82
CA GLY A 157 8.27 5.64 4.60
C GLY A 157 7.08 5.22 5.47
N GLY A 158 6.97 3.92 5.70
CA GLY A 158 5.90 3.30 6.48
C GLY A 158 4.72 2.92 5.59
N GLU A 159 4.45 1.63 5.50
CA GLU A 159 3.28 1.06 4.84
C GLU A 159 2.02 1.35 5.67
N ALA A 160 0.91 1.68 5.00
CA ALA A 160 -0.40 1.74 5.64
C ALA A 160 -1.03 0.34 5.68
N ALA A 161 -1.45 -0.10 6.85
CA ALA A 161 -2.17 -1.35 6.98
C ALA A 161 -3.56 -1.24 6.33
N GLY A 162 -3.89 -2.20 5.45
CA GLY A 162 -5.22 -2.31 4.86
C GLY A 162 -6.29 -2.60 5.91
N THR A 163 -7.44 -1.94 5.80
CA THR A 163 -8.61 -2.14 6.67
C THR A 163 -9.90 -2.04 5.86
N GLU A 164 -11.05 -2.14 6.52
CA GLU A 164 -12.37 -1.90 5.92
C GLU A 164 -13.23 -1.15 6.94
N PHE A 165 -13.77 0.03 6.58
CA PHE A 165 -14.72 0.76 7.42
C PHE A 165 -16.15 0.66 6.87
N GLU A 166 -17.11 0.09 7.63
CA GLU A 166 -18.45 -0.26 7.14
C GLU A 166 -19.20 0.91 6.47
N ARG A 167 -19.14 2.11 7.04
CA ARG A 167 -19.99 3.23 6.59
C ARG A 167 -19.49 3.83 5.28
N GLY A 168 -20.28 3.67 4.22
CA GLY A 168 -19.98 4.26 2.91
C GLY A 168 -18.88 3.54 2.13
N ALA A 169 -18.53 2.31 2.52
CA ALA A 169 -17.62 1.47 1.75
C ALA A 169 -18.19 1.13 0.37
N GLN A 170 -17.31 1.12 -0.63
CA GLN A 170 -17.56 0.71 -2.00
C GLN A 170 -16.31 -0.02 -2.51
N PRO A 171 -15.96 -1.21 -1.98
CA PRO A 171 -14.65 -1.84 -2.19
C PRO A 171 -14.39 -2.19 -3.66
N ILE A 172 -13.13 -2.09 -4.08
CA ILE A 172 -12.65 -2.37 -5.45
C ILE A 172 -12.90 -3.85 -5.79
N THR A 173 -14.05 -4.13 -6.41
CA THR A 173 -14.53 -5.51 -6.59
C THR A 173 -15.39 -5.64 -7.85
N GLY A 174 -15.55 -6.88 -8.31
CA GLY A 174 -16.49 -7.23 -9.38
C GLY A 174 -15.97 -6.94 -10.78
N ARG A 175 -16.84 -6.42 -11.65
CA ARG A 175 -16.52 -6.20 -13.08
C ARG A 175 -17.06 -4.87 -13.58
N LEU A 176 -16.22 -4.15 -14.33
CA LEU A 176 -16.57 -2.88 -14.96
C LEU A 176 -16.90 -3.12 -16.44
N ALA A 177 -18.13 -2.83 -16.86
CA ALA A 177 -18.54 -3.02 -18.26
C ALA A 177 -17.89 -1.99 -19.21
N SER A 178 -17.85 -2.32 -20.50
CA SER A 178 -17.34 -1.42 -21.57
C SER A 178 -18.00 -0.05 -21.51
N GLY A 179 -17.21 1.02 -21.51
CA GLY A 179 -17.66 2.40 -21.47
C GLY A 179 -18.11 2.91 -20.09
N VAL A 180 -18.04 2.09 -19.03
CA VAL A 180 -18.47 2.49 -17.69
C VAL A 180 -17.32 3.11 -16.90
N THR A 181 -17.63 4.23 -16.23
CA THR A 181 -16.82 4.82 -15.16
C THR A 181 -17.51 4.58 -13.82
N ALA A 182 -16.75 4.13 -12.81
CA ALA A 182 -17.22 3.97 -11.45
C ALA A 182 -16.16 4.46 -10.44
N THR A 183 -16.60 4.81 -9.24
CA THR A 183 -15.72 5.20 -8.13
C THR A 183 -15.90 4.22 -6.98
N PHE A 184 -14.79 3.80 -6.42
CA PHE A 184 -14.65 2.82 -5.36
C PHE A 184 -13.88 3.45 -4.20
N THR A 185 -13.85 2.75 -3.07
CA THR A 185 -13.10 3.12 -1.88
C THR A 185 -12.11 2.02 -1.55
N ASP A 186 -10.99 2.42 -0.97
CA ASP A 186 -10.04 1.53 -0.32
C ASP A 186 -9.63 2.20 1.00
N ASP A 187 -9.45 1.44 2.07
CA ASP A 187 -9.29 1.97 3.42
C ASP A 187 -7.95 1.56 4.03
N GLY A 188 -7.28 2.52 4.66
CA GLY A 188 -5.95 2.33 5.22
C GLY A 188 -5.78 2.96 6.60
N VAL A 189 -4.83 2.42 7.34
CA VAL A 189 -4.38 2.92 8.64
C VAL A 189 -2.87 3.17 8.56
N LEU A 190 -2.45 4.42 8.73
CA LEU A 190 -1.03 4.81 8.75
C LEU A 190 -0.68 5.43 10.10
N GLU A 191 0.43 5.06 10.73
CA GLU A 191 0.83 5.73 11.98
C GLU A 191 1.12 7.22 11.74
N GLU A 192 0.62 8.11 12.61
CA GLU A 192 0.77 9.57 12.46
C GLU A 192 2.24 10.03 12.39
N ARG A 193 3.18 9.21 12.91
CA ARG A 193 4.63 9.47 12.84
C ARG A 193 5.14 9.60 11.41
N TYR A 194 4.53 8.88 10.46
CA TYR A 194 4.93 8.82 9.04
C TYR A 194 4.47 10.04 8.24
N GLY A 195 3.49 10.79 8.74
CA GLY A 195 2.99 12.03 8.13
C GLY A 195 1.62 11.86 7.47
N ARG A 196 1.33 12.71 6.48
CA ARG A 196 0.05 12.71 5.74
C ARG A 196 0.20 12.71 4.23
N ASP A 197 1.40 12.97 3.74
CA ASP A 197 1.70 12.86 2.31
C ASP A 197 1.97 11.38 2.03
N ILE A 198 1.34 10.82 1.01
CA ILE A 198 1.33 9.38 0.72
C ILE A 198 1.57 9.12 -0.76
N VAL A 199 2.19 7.97 -1.05
CA VAL A 199 2.23 7.35 -2.37
C VAL A 199 1.18 6.23 -2.36
N VAL A 200 0.37 6.16 -3.42
CA VAL A 200 -0.61 5.08 -3.64
C VAL A 200 -0.24 4.39 -4.94
N LYS A 201 0.37 3.21 -4.85
CA LYS A 201 0.62 2.31 -5.97
C LYS A 201 -0.65 1.52 -6.25
N VAL A 202 -1.14 1.53 -7.48
CA VAL A 202 -2.29 0.72 -7.87
C VAL A 202 -1.80 -0.49 -8.65
N GLN A 203 -1.92 -1.67 -8.05
CA GLN A 203 -1.34 -2.89 -8.58
C GLN A 203 -2.34 -3.69 -9.41
N ARG A 204 -1.85 -4.45 -10.39
CA ARG A 204 -2.65 -5.43 -11.14
C ARG A 204 -1.96 -6.79 -11.19
N MET A 205 -2.51 -7.77 -10.48
CA MET A 205 -2.07 -9.17 -10.57
C MET A 205 -2.58 -9.80 -11.88
N GLN A 206 -1.90 -9.51 -13.00
CA GLN A 206 -2.10 -10.19 -14.28
C GLN A 206 -0.97 -11.19 -14.50
N ALA A 207 -1.17 -12.16 -15.40
CA ALA A 207 -0.18 -13.22 -15.67
C ALA A 207 1.02 -12.78 -16.53
N ASP A 208 1.04 -11.52 -16.97
CA ASP A 208 2.15 -10.89 -17.69
C ASP A 208 2.73 -9.80 -16.78
N ASP A 209 3.86 -10.09 -16.12
CA ASP A 209 4.50 -9.24 -15.11
C ASP A 209 5.10 -7.93 -15.67
N ASP A 210 5.08 -7.75 -17.00
CA ASP A 210 5.62 -6.58 -17.71
C ASP A 210 4.75 -5.30 -17.60
N GLN A 211 3.62 -5.35 -16.90
CA GLN A 211 2.66 -4.23 -16.85
C GLN A 211 2.95 -3.29 -15.68
N ALA A 212 3.21 -2.01 -15.98
CA ALA A 212 3.53 -1.03 -14.94
C ALA A 212 2.35 -0.76 -13.97
N ASP A 213 2.67 -0.77 -12.69
CA ASP A 213 1.84 -0.32 -11.58
C ASP A 213 1.95 1.22 -11.43
N PRO A 214 0.92 2.01 -11.76
CA PRO A 214 0.98 3.46 -11.58
C PRO A 214 0.98 3.88 -10.12
N GLU A 215 1.81 4.88 -9.81
CA GLU A 215 2.02 5.41 -8.47
C GLU A 215 1.50 6.84 -8.39
N PHE A 216 0.63 7.08 -7.41
CA PHE A 216 -0.07 8.34 -7.23
C PHE A 216 0.37 9.04 -5.95
N VAL A 217 0.95 10.23 -6.05
CA VAL A 217 1.35 11.06 -4.90
C VAL A 217 0.23 12.02 -4.53
N GLY A 218 -0.06 12.08 -3.23
CA GLY A 218 -1.10 12.95 -2.68
C GLY A 218 -1.00 13.14 -1.17
N ARG A 219 -2.07 13.66 -0.57
CA ARG A 219 -2.13 13.97 0.86
C ARG A 219 -3.48 13.57 1.45
N ILE A 220 -3.44 12.94 2.62
CA ILE A 220 -4.60 12.68 3.47
C ILE A 220 -5.10 14.01 4.04
N LYS A 221 -6.31 14.40 3.64
CA LYS A 221 -6.99 15.64 4.04
C LYS A 221 -7.76 15.47 5.34
#